data_AF-A0A444R0U5-F1
#
_entry.id   AF-A0A444R0U5-F1
#
_cell.length_a   1.000
_cell.length_b   1.000
_cell.length_c   1.000
_cell.angle_alpha   90.00
_cell.angle_beta   90.00
_cell.angle_gamma   90.00
#
_symmetry.space_group_name_H-M   'P 1'
#
loop_
_entity.id
_entity.type
_entity.pdbx_description
1 polymer ?
#
loop_
_entity_poly.entity_id
_entity_poly.type
_entity_poly.pdbx_seq_one_letter_code
_entity_poly.pdbx_strand_id
1 'polypeptide(L)'
;YTPGVETTTGPLGQGLANAVGLAIAERTLAAQFNQPDHEIVDHFTYVFMGDGCLMEGISHEVCSLAGTLGLGKLIGFYDHNGISIDGETEGWFTDDTAKRFEAYHWHVVHEIDGHDPQAVKEAILEAQSVKDKPSLIICRTVIGFGSPNKAGKEEAHGAPLGEEEVALARQKLGWHHPPFEIPKEIYHAWDAREKGEKAQQSWNEKFAAYKKAHPQLAEEFTRR
;
A
#
# COMPACT_ATOMS: atom_id res chain seq x y z
N TYR A 1 6.01 14.96 13.48
CA TYR A 1 6.79 13.75 13.83
C TYR A 1 7.66 13.32 12.67
N THR A 2 7.10 12.95 11.51
CA THR A 2 7.89 12.51 10.34
C THR A 2 7.24 12.97 9.03
N PRO A 3 7.94 13.69 8.13
CA PRO A 3 7.41 14.05 6.82
C PRO A 3 7.07 12.82 5.96
N GLY A 4 5.95 12.87 5.23
CA GLY A 4 5.49 11.78 4.36
C GLY A 4 4.70 10.66 5.07
N VAL A 5 4.49 10.76 6.39
CA VAL A 5 3.58 9.87 7.12
C VAL A 5 2.16 10.44 7.05
N GLU A 6 1.27 9.74 6.34
CA GLU A 6 -0.10 10.20 6.05
C GLU A 6 -1.09 10.01 7.20
N THR A 7 -0.91 8.95 8.01
CA THR A 7 -1.77 8.67 9.17
C THR A 7 -1.01 7.95 10.27
N THR A 8 -1.48 8.08 11.50
CA THR A 8 -0.96 7.32 12.65
C THR A 8 -1.55 5.92 12.63
N THR A 9 -0.70 4.90 12.50
CA THR A 9 -1.07 3.49 12.60
C THR A 9 -0.44 2.83 13.85
N GLY A 10 -0.51 1.50 13.95
CA GLY A 10 -0.08 0.73 15.12
C GLY A 10 -1.22 -0.17 15.61
N PRO A 11 -2.39 0.39 15.96
CA PRO A 11 -3.60 -0.39 16.16
C PRO A 11 -4.00 -1.09 14.85
N LEU A 12 -4.01 -2.42 14.87
CA LEU A 12 -4.27 -3.25 13.69
C LEU A 12 -5.64 -2.94 13.06
N GLY A 13 -5.72 -3.05 11.74
CA GLY A 13 -6.95 -2.79 10.96
C GLY A 13 -7.27 -1.30 10.73
N GLN A 14 -6.90 -0.37 11.61
CA GLN A 14 -7.27 1.05 11.45
C GLN A 14 -6.59 1.73 10.27
N GLY A 15 -5.36 1.34 9.91
CA GLY A 15 -4.69 1.87 8.71
C GLY A 15 -5.46 1.55 7.42
N LEU A 16 -6.06 0.36 7.34
CA LEU A 16 -6.95 -0.03 6.24
C LEU A 16 -8.23 0.81 6.23
N ALA A 17 -8.82 1.06 7.39
CA ALA A 17 -9.97 1.95 7.52
C ALA A 17 -9.66 3.39 7.08
N ASN A 18 -8.49 3.92 7.45
CA ASN A 18 -8.04 5.24 6.98
C ASN A 18 -7.87 5.26 5.47
N ALA A 19 -7.26 4.23 4.87
CA ALA A 19 -7.09 4.13 3.43
C ALA A 19 -8.43 4.11 2.69
N VAL A 20 -9.44 3.39 3.20
CA VAL A 20 -10.80 3.42 2.65
C VAL A 20 -11.37 4.84 2.70
N GLY A 21 -11.20 5.56 3.81
CA GLY A 21 -11.62 6.96 3.93
C GLY A 21 -10.92 7.91 2.94
N LEU A 22 -9.61 7.75 2.73
CA LEU A 22 -8.84 8.54 1.75
C LEU A 22 -9.31 8.27 0.32
N ALA A 23 -9.58 7.00 -0.04
CA ALA A 23 -10.12 6.65 -1.35
C ALA A 23 -11.54 7.19 -1.57
N ILE A 24 -12.38 7.22 -0.53
CA ILE A 24 -13.68 7.89 -0.57
C ILE A 24 -13.51 9.39 -0.82
N ALA A 25 -12.56 10.04 -0.13
CA ALA A 25 -12.28 11.45 -0.29
C ALA A 25 -11.80 11.79 -1.71
N GLU A 26 -10.85 11.03 -2.26
CA GLU A 26 -10.38 11.18 -3.65
C GLU A 26 -11.54 11.10 -4.63
N ARG A 27 -12.35 10.03 -4.56
CA ARG A 27 -13.46 9.83 -5.49
C ARG A 27 -14.52 10.91 -5.37
N THR A 28 -14.83 11.32 -4.14
CA THR A 28 -15.84 12.35 -3.87
C THR A 28 -15.36 13.70 -4.39
N LEU A 29 -14.10 14.05 -4.17
CA LEU A 29 -13.51 15.30 -4.67
C LEU A 29 -13.38 15.27 -6.19
N ALA A 30 -12.97 14.16 -6.78
CA ALA A 30 -12.93 13.98 -8.23
C ALA A 30 -14.32 14.21 -8.86
N ALA A 31 -15.37 13.60 -8.31
CA ALA A 31 -16.74 13.80 -8.79
C ALA A 31 -17.25 15.24 -8.63
N GLN A 32 -16.78 15.97 -7.61
CA GLN A 32 -17.19 17.35 -7.36
C GLN A 32 -16.42 18.38 -8.22
N PHE A 33 -15.14 18.14 -8.47
CA PHE A 33 -14.23 19.15 -9.02
C PHE A 33 -13.67 18.82 -10.39
N ASN A 34 -13.59 17.57 -10.83
CA ASN A 34 -13.20 17.30 -12.20
C ASN A 34 -14.29 17.77 -13.17
N GLN A 35 -13.87 18.30 -14.31
CA GLN A 35 -14.74 18.80 -15.38
C GLN A 35 -14.32 18.15 -16.71
N PRO A 36 -15.17 18.18 -17.76
CA PRO A 36 -14.73 17.77 -19.09
C PRO A 36 -13.42 18.46 -19.46
N ASP A 37 -12.45 17.68 -19.94
CA ASP A 37 -11.08 18.12 -20.29
C ASP A 37 -10.22 18.65 -19.13
N HIS A 38 -10.70 18.58 -17.88
CA HIS A 38 -9.96 19.02 -16.70
C HIS A 38 -10.07 18.04 -15.52
N GLU A 39 -9.09 17.15 -15.41
CA GLU A 39 -8.94 16.23 -14.29
C GLU A 39 -7.86 16.75 -13.33
N ILE A 40 -8.29 17.28 -12.17
CA ILE A 40 -7.41 17.87 -11.15
C ILE A 40 -7.31 17.01 -9.88
N VAL A 41 -8.25 16.08 -9.68
CA VAL A 41 -8.18 15.06 -8.63
C VAL A 41 -8.11 13.70 -9.32
N ASP A 42 -6.90 13.13 -9.32
CA ASP A 42 -6.63 11.81 -9.87
C ASP A 42 -5.43 11.18 -9.17
N HIS A 43 -5.67 10.41 -8.13
CA HIS A 43 -4.61 9.66 -7.46
C HIS A 43 -5.11 8.34 -6.86
N PHE A 44 -4.17 7.42 -6.66
CA PHE A 44 -4.45 6.14 -6.01
C PHE A 44 -4.24 6.23 -4.50
N THR A 45 -4.93 5.35 -3.77
CA THR A 45 -4.65 5.05 -2.37
C THR A 45 -4.08 3.63 -2.28
N TYR A 46 -2.86 3.52 -1.77
CA TYR A 46 -2.20 2.23 -1.53
C TYR A 46 -2.12 1.94 -0.04
N VAL A 47 -2.33 0.68 0.35
CA VAL A 47 -2.24 0.27 1.76
C VAL A 47 -1.60 -1.12 1.89
N PHE A 48 -0.64 -1.24 2.79
CA PHE A 48 -0.10 -2.53 3.21
C PHE A 48 -0.84 -3.03 4.45
N MET A 49 -1.13 -4.32 4.49
CA MET A 49 -1.78 -4.99 5.61
C MET A 49 -1.22 -6.41 5.78
N GLY A 50 -1.23 -6.92 7.00
CA GLY A 50 -0.88 -8.32 7.29
C GLY A 50 -2.06 -9.05 7.93
N ASP A 51 -1.80 -10.28 8.40
CA ASP A 51 -2.82 -11.15 9.01
C ASP A 51 -3.58 -10.47 10.14
N GLY A 52 -2.86 -9.76 11.02
CA GLY A 52 -3.45 -9.04 12.16
C GLY A 52 -4.51 -8.01 11.73
N CYS A 53 -4.29 -7.30 10.63
CA CYS A 53 -5.28 -6.36 10.11
C CYS A 53 -6.53 -7.09 9.57
N LEU A 54 -6.35 -8.25 8.94
CA LEU A 54 -7.45 -9.00 8.31
C LEU A 54 -8.28 -9.82 9.30
N MET A 55 -7.67 -10.19 10.44
CA MET A 55 -8.38 -10.80 11.58
C MET A 55 -9.26 -9.78 12.31
N GLU A 56 -8.83 -8.51 12.39
CA GLU A 56 -9.61 -7.45 13.04
C GLU A 56 -10.94 -7.20 12.33
N GLY A 57 -12.03 -7.15 13.10
CA GLY A 57 -13.40 -7.00 12.57
C GLY A 57 -13.61 -5.72 11.77
N ILE A 58 -12.85 -4.65 12.07
CA ILE A 58 -12.91 -3.40 11.31
C ILE A 58 -12.57 -3.60 9.83
N SER A 59 -11.72 -4.58 9.49
CA SER A 59 -11.41 -4.90 8.09
C SER A 59 -12.63 -5.42 7.34
N HIS A 60 -13.52 -6.18 7.99
CA HIS A 60 -14.80 -6.58 7.38
C HIS A 60 -15.66 -5.34 7.08
N GLU A 61 -15.84 -4.45 8.06
CA GLU A 61 -16.67 -3.25 7.92
C GLU A 61 -16.21 -2.38 6.74
N VAL A 62 -14.93 -2.03 6.72
CA VAL A 62 -14.42 -1.06 5.75
C VAL A 62 -14.22 -1.67 4.36
N CYS A 63 -13.86 -2.96 4.25
CA CYS A 63 -13.71 -3.61 2.96
C CYS A 63 -15.06 -3.92 2.32
N SER A 64 -16.07 -4.31 3.11
CA SER A 64 -17.45 -4.46 2.63
C SER A 64 -17.99 -3.15 2.06
N LEU A 65 -17.78 -2.04 2.77
CA LEU A 65 -18.16 -0.71 2.30
C LEU A 65 -17.39 -0.30 1.04
N ALA A 66 -16.07 -0.46 1.01
CA ALA A 66 -15.24 -0.08 -0.12
C ALA A 66 -15.64 -0.80 -1.42
N GLY A 67 -15.97 -2.09 -1.31
CA GLY A 67 -16.45 -2.89 -2.43
C GLY A 67 -17.86 -2.47 -2.89
N THR A 68 -18.77 -2.21 -1.96
CA THR A 68 -20.11 -1.66 -2.26
C THR A 68 -20.03 -0.32 -3.02
N LEU A 69 -19.08 0.53 -2.63
CA LEU A 69 -18.86 1.81 -3.30
C LEU A 69 -18.15 1.64 -4.65
N GLY A 70 -17.43 0.55 -4.89
CA GLY A 70 -16.65 0.32 -6.12
C GLY A 70 -15.40 1.20 -6.20
N LEU A 71 -14.65 1.35 -5.09
CA LEU A 71 -13.48 2.24 -4.99
C LEU A 71 -12.26 1.74 -5.80
N GLY A 72 -12.32 1.85 -7.14
CA GLY A 72 -11.29 1.33 -8.05
C GLY A 72 -9.89 1.93 -7.97
N LYS A 73 -9.70 3.01 -7.19
CA LYS A 73 -8.38 3.59 -6.92
C LYS A 73 -7.80 3.18 -5.56
N LEU A 74 -8.47 2.30 -4.82
CA LEU A 74 -7.97 1.67 -3.60
C LEU A 74 -7.31 0.33 -3.93
N ILE A 75 -6.02 0.21 -3.63
CA ILE A 75 -5.24 -1.01 -3.87
C ILE A 75 -4.56 -1.43 -2.56
N GLY A 76 -4.96 -2.58 -2.04
CA GLY A 76 -4.38 -3.20 -0.85
C GLY A 76 -3.36 -4.28 -1.21
N PHE A 77 -2.26 -4.33 -0.47
CA PHE A 77 -1.29 -5.42 -0.51
C PHE A 77 -1.38 -6.19 0.80
N TYR A 78 -1.74 -7.46 0.71
CA TYR A 78 -1.71 -8.37 1.84
C TYR A 78 -0.37 -9.07 1.89
N ASP A 79 0.41 -8.78 2.93
CA ASP A 79 1.60 -9.52 3.31
C ASP A 79 1.21 -10.89 3.86
N HIS A 80 0.99 -11.85 2.96
CA HIS A 80 0.59 -13.22 3.29
C HIS A 80 1.84 -14.04 3.63
N ASN A 81 2.32 -13.87 4.87
CA ASN A 81 3.53 -14.54 5.37
C ASN A 81 3.25 -15.76 6.27
N GLY A 82 2.00 -15.93 6.72
CA GLY A 82 1.55 -17.09 7.50
C GLY A 82 1.91 -17.08 8.98
N ILE A 83 2.44 -15.97 9.50
CA ILE A 83 2.94 -15.85 10.87
C ILE A 83 2.28 -14.66 11.59
N SER A 84 1.81 -14.91 12.80
CA SER A 84 1.43 -13.87 13.76
C SER A 84 2.34 -13.93 15.00
N ILE A 85 2.05 -13.15 16.04
CA ILE A 85 2.85 -13.13 17.28
C ILE A 85 2.92 -14.52 17.94
N ASP A 86 1.81 -15.27 17.92
CA ASP A 86 1.72 -16.59 18.56
C ASP A 86 2.27 -17.74 17.68
N GLY A 87 2.83 -17.43 16.50
CA GLY A 87 3.36 -18.42 15.56
C GLY A 87 2.52 -18.55 14.28
N GLU A 88 2.47 -19.76 13.73
CA GLU A 88 1.77 -20.09 12.48
C GLU A 88 0.26 -19.82 12.57
N THR A 89 -0.28 -19.05 11.62
CA THR A 89 -1.67 -18.58 11.66
C THR A 89 -2.71 -19.68 11.45
N GLU A 90 -2.36 -20.83 10.88
CA GLU A 90 -3.29 -21.95 10.59
C GLU A 90 -4.05 -22.44 11.84
N GLY A 91 -3.50 -22.22 13.04
CA GLY A 91 -4.15 -22.56 14.30
C GLY A 91 -5.40 -21.74 14.65
N TRP A 92 -5.55 -20.53 14.09
CA TRP A 92 -6.62 -19.58 14.46
C TRP A 92 -7.15 -18.70 13.32
N PHE A 93 -6.50 -18.67 12.16
CA PHE A 93 -6.91 -17.90 11.00
C PHE A 93 -6.77 -18.75 9.73
N THR A 94 -7.89 -19.32 9.30
CA THR A 94 -7.99 -20.27 8.17
C THR A 94 -8.94 -19.75 7.08
N ASP A 95 -9.20 -18.45 7.06
CA ASP A 95 -10.05 -17.81 6.05
C ASP A 95 -9.47 -18.05 4.65
N ASP A 96 -10.35 -18.39 3.69
CA ASP A 96 -10.05 -18.15 2.28
C ASP A 96 -10.17 -16.64 2.03
N THR A 97 -9.08 -15.92 2.29
CA THR A 97 -9.03 -14.47 2.21
C THR A 97 -9.39 -13.97 0.80
N ALA A 98 -8.97 -14.68 -0.24
CA ALA A 98 -9.33 -14.35 -1.62
C ALA A 98 -10.86 -14.38 -1.80
N LYS A 99 -11.51 -15.50 -1.45
CA LYS A 99 -12.98 -15.61 -1.54
C LYS A 99 -13.72 -14.61 -0.67
N ARG A 100 -13.20 -14.32 0.53
CA ARG A 100 -13.77 -13.29 1.41
C ARG A 100 -13.79 -11.92 0.73
N PHE A 101 -12.71 -11.53 0.07
CA PHE A 101 -12.63 -10.24 -0.63
C PHE A 101 -13.44 -10.23 -1.94
N GLU A 102 -13.47 -11.34 -2.69
CA GLU A 102 -14.36 -11.51 -3.84
C GLU A 102 -15.85 -11.34 -3.44
N ALA A 103 -16.23 -11.88 -2.27
CA ALA A 103 -17.59 -11.72 -1.72
C ALA A 103 -17.91 -10.27 -1.36
N TYR A 104 -16.92 -9.44 -1.04
CA TYR A 104 -17.08 -7.99 -0.89
C TYR A 104 -17.07 -7.25 -2.22
N HIS A 105 -16.99 -7.91 -3.38
CA HIS A 105 -16.86 -7.31 -4.70
C HIS A 105 -15.52 -6.62 -4.97
N TRP A 106 -14.45 -7.09 -4.34
CA TRP A 106 -13.09 -6.69 -4.70
C TRP A 106 -12.61 -7.45 -5.93
N HIS A 107 -11.70 -6.81 -6.66
CA HIS A 107 -10.80 -7.52 -7.57
C HIS A 107 -9.67 -8.15 -6.74
N VAL A 108 -9.39 -9.43 -6.97
CA VAL A 108 -8.34 -10.13 -6.23
C VAL A 108 -7.31 -10.62 -7.22
N VAL A 109 -6.08 -10.10 -7.09
CA VAL A 109 -4.92 -10.76 -7.67
C VAL A 109 -4.52 -11.83 -6.67
N HIS A 110 -4.74 -13.09 -7.04
CA HIS A 110 -4.39 -14.26 -6.23
C HIS A 110 -2.88 -14.31 -5.92
N GLU A 111 -2.47 -15.30 -5.14
CA GLU A 111 -1.12 -15.40 -4.61
C GLU A 111 -0.02 -15.20 -5.67
N ILE A 112 0.72 -14.11 -5.53
CA ILE A 112 1.96 -13.83 -6.26
C ILE A 112 3.17 -14.05 -5.35
N ASP A 113 4.34 -14.30 -5.93
CA ASP A 113 5.60 -14.26 -5.18
C ASP A 113 5.92 -12.80 -4.81
N GLY A 114 5.79 -12.46 -3.53
CA GLY A 114 6.07 -11.13 -3.01
C GLY A 114 7.56 -10.77 -3.01
N HIS A 115 8.45 -11.72 -3.29
CA HIS A 115 9.89 -11.51 -3.47
C HIS A 115 10.31 -11.40 -4.94
N ASP A 116 9.37 -11.49 -5.89
CA ASP A 116 9.59 -11.21 -7.31
C ASP A 116 9.10 -9.80 -7.68
N PRO A 117 10.01 -8.81 -7.88
CA PRO A 117 9.62 -7.45 -8.24
C PRO A 117 8.84 -7.35 -9.55
N GLN A 118 9.03 -8.27 -10.49
CA GLN A 118 8.32 -8.26 -11.77
C GLN A 118 6.88 -8.74 -11.58
N ALA A 119 6.65 -9.81 -10.82
CA ALA A 119 5.30 -10.26 -10.45
C ALA A 119 4.52 -9.18 -9.70
N VAL A 120 5.16 -8.51 -8.72
CA VAL A 120 4.54 -7.39 -7.98
C VAL A 120 4.20 -6.23 -8.92
N LYS A 121 5.09 -5.89 -9.85
CA LYS A 121 4.82 -4.84 -10.85
C LYS A 121 3.64 -5.18 -11.74
N GLU A 122 3.56 -6.41 -12.24
CA GLU A 122 2.47 -6.87 -13.09
C GLU A 122 1.13 -6.83 -12.34
N ALA A 123 1.10 -7.30 -11.10
CA ALA A 123 -0.08 -7.24 -10.25
C ALA A 123 -0.56 -5.80 -9.98
N ILE A 124 0.37 -4.86 -9.76
CA ILE A 124 0.03 -3.44 -9.59
C ILE A 124 -0.60 -2.88 -10.87
N LEU A 125 -0.04 -3.18 -12.05
CA LEU A 125 -0.58 -2.71 -13.32
C LEU A 125 -1.97 -3.31 -13.60
N GLU A 126 -2.16 -4.59 -13.29
CA GLU A 126 -3.45 -5.26 -13.37
C GLU A 126 -4.48 -4.60 -12.45
N ALA A 127 -4.16 -4.43 -11.16
CA ALA A 127 -5.01 -3.76 -10.19
C ALA A 127 -5.37 -2.32 -10.60
N GLN A 128 -4.40 -1.56 -11.12
CA GLN A 128 -4.64 -0.20 -11.62
C GLN A 128 -5.54 -0.18 -12.86
N SER A 129 -5.63 -1.26 -13.63
CA SER A 129 -6.50 -1.34 -14.81
C SER A 129 -7.97 -1.55 -14.45
N VAL A 130 -8.25 -2.09 -13.26
CA VAL A 130 -9.61 -2.29 -12.75
C VAL A 130 -10.11 -0.99 -12.11
N LYS A 131 -11.17 -0.41 -12.68
CA LYS A 131 -11.65 0.93 -12.30
C LYS A 131 -12.93 0.93 -11.46
N ASP A 132 -13.65 -0.18 -11.44
CA ASP A 132 -14.97 -0.32 -10.83
C ASP A 132 -14.95 -1.11 -9.51
N LYS A 133 -13.80 -1.65 -9.10
CA LYS A 133 -13.63 -2.42 -7.87
C LYS A 133 -12.31 -2.08 -7.17
N PRO A 134 -12.29 -1.96 -5.84
CA PRO A 134 -11.03 -1.95 -5.11
C PRO A 134 -10.28 -3.27 -5.34
N SER A 135 -8.95 -3.24 -5.27
CA SER A 135 -8.11 -4.42 -5.53
C SER A 135 -7.37 -4.90 -4.28
N LEU A 136 -7.33 -6.21 -4.07
CA LEU A 136 -6.43 -6.87 -3.12
C LEU A 136 -5.38 -7.66 -3.91
N ILE A 137 -4.11 -7.40 -3.64
CA ILE A 137 -2.98 -8.18 -4.16
C ILE A 137 -2.46 -9.04 -3.01
N ILE A 138 -2.55 -10.36 -3.15
CA ILE A 138 -2.08 -11.31 -2.14
C ILE A 138 -0.61 -11.64 -2.41
N CYS A 139 0.29 -11.04 -1.63
CA CYS A 139 1.72 -11.24 -1.76
C CYS A 139 2.18 -12.35 -0.81
N ARG A 140 2.55 -13.52 -1.35
CA ARG A 140 3.17 -14.57 -0.54
C ARG A 140 4.60 -14.15 -0.23
N THR A 141 4.91 -13.94 1.04
CA THR A 141 6.24 -13.52 1.50
C THR A 141 6.78 -14.45 2.57
N VAL A 142 7.97 -14.12 3.08
CA VAL A 142 8.61 -14.82 4.19
C VAL A 142 8.97 -13.74 5.21
N ILE A 143 8.34 -13.77 6.39
CA ILE A 143 8.69 -12.84 7.47
C ILE A 143 10.18 -12.95 7.79
N GLY A 144 10.86 -11.82 7.99
CA GLY A 144 12.31 -11.81 8.24
C GLY A 144 13.17 -12.34 7.08
N PHE A 145 12.69 -12.30 5.84
CA PHE A 145 13.45 -12.74 4.65
C PHE A 145 14.90 -12.22 4.68
N GLY A 146 15.84 -13.11 4.33
CA GLY A 146 17.27 -12.83 4.39
C GLY A 146 17.94 -13.25 5.69
N SER A 147 17.22 -13.38 6.81
CA SER A 147 17.74 -14.04 8.01
C SER A 147 17.90 -15.55 7.76
N PRO A 148 19.03 -16.18 8.11
CA PRO A 148 19.16 -17.63 8.04
C PRO A 148 18.38 -18.39 9.11
N ASN A 149 18.29 -17.87 10.34
CA ASN A 149 17.77 -18.63 11.49
C ASN A 149 16.36 -18.22 11.94
N LYS A 150 15.94 -16.99 11.62
CA LYS A 150 14.66 -16.39 12.05
C LYS A 150 13.68 -16.14 10.89
N ALA A 151 14.09 -16.28 9.64
CA ALA A 151 13.16 -16.16 8.52
C ALA A 151 12.06 -17.23 8.60
N GLY A 152 10.81 -16.81 8.37
CA GLY A 152 9.63 -17.68 8.43
C GLY A 152 9.14 -17.98 9.84
N LYS A 153 9.58 -17.24 10.87
CA LYS A 153 9.20 -17.50 12.26
C LYS A 153 8.79 -16.23 13.01
N GLU A 154 8.00 -16.40 14.07
CA GLU A 154 7.49 -15.34 14.92
C GLU A 154 8.59 -14.56 15.64
N GLU A 155 9.78 -15.14 15.88
CA GLU A 155 10.87 -14.42 16.55
C GLU A 155 11.47 -13.29 15.69
N ALA A 156 11.11 -13.21 14.40
CA ALA A 156 11.43 -12.09 13.52
C ALA A 156 10.42 -10.93 13.62
N HIS A 157 9.28 -11.09 14.30
CA HIS A 157 8.19 -10.12 14.29
C HIS A 157 8.46 -8.88 15.15
N GLY A 158 8.72 -9.07 16.44
CA GLY A 158 8.67 -8.00 17.45
C GLY A 158 9.96 -7.75 18.22
N ALA A 159 11.05 -8.44 17.88
CA ALA A 159 12.31 -8.37 18.60
C ALA A 159 13.49 -8.08 17.65
N PRO A 160 14.55 -7.39 18.12
CA PRO A 160 15.78 -7.26 17.36
C PRO A 160 16.33 -8.63 16.95
N LEU A 161 16.86 -8.73 15.72
CA LEU A 161 17.47 -9.98 15.25
C LEU A 161 18.66 -10.41 16.11
N GLY A 162 19.44 -9.45 16.62
CA GLY A 162 20.71 -9.67 17.33
C GLY A 162 21.91 -9.51 16.39
N GLU A 163 23.05 -9.04 16.90
CA GLU A 163 24.21 -8.67 16.09
C GLU A 163 24.73 -9.83 15.22
N GLU A 164 24.81 -11.04 15.78
CA GLU A 164 25.23 -12.26 15.08
C GLU A 164 24.29 -12.57 13.90
N GLU A 165 22.98 -12.54 14.14
CA GLU A 165 21.98 -12.82 13.12
C GLU A 165 21.98 -11.77 12.02
N VAL A 166 22.21 -10.49 12.37
CA VAL A 166 22.34 -9.41 11.39
C VAL A 166 23.58 -9.62 10.51
N ALA A 167 24.71 -10.07 11.08
CA ALA A 167 25.92 -10.38 10.29
C ALA A 167 25.67 -11.54 9.30
N LEU A 168 24.96 -12.58 9.74
CA LEU A 168 24.57 -13.70 8.90
C LEU A 168 23.59 -13.28 7.79
N ALA A 169 22.61 -12.44 8.11
CA ALA A 169 21.67 -11.89 7.13
C ALA A 169 22.39 -11.06 6.06
N ARG A 170 23.33 -10.20 6.47
CA ARG A 170 24.19 -9.43 5.54
C ARG A 170 24.97 -10.35 4.60
N GLN A 171 25.58 -11.41 5.12
CA GLN A 171 26.29 -12.38 4.30
C GLN A 171 25.37 -13.06 3.29
N LYS A 172 24.18 -13.51 3.72
CA LYS A 172 23.18 -14.17 2.86
C LYS A 172 22.65 -13.24 1.76
N LEU A 173 22.45 -11.96 2.08
CA LEU A 173 21.94 -10.95 1.14
C LEU A 173 23.04 -10.32 0.26
N GLY A 174 24.32 -10.63 0.48
CA GLY A 174 25.43 -9.96 -0.19
C GLY A 174 25.55 -8.47 0.18
N TRP A 175 25.08 -8.07 1.36
CA TRP A 175 25.15 -6.69 1.83
C TRP A 175 26.44 -6.44 2.60
N HIS A 176 27.39 -5.74 1.97
CA HIS A 176 28.72 -5.53 2.53
C HIS A 176 28.91 -4.19 3.28
N HIS A 177 27.88 -3.35 3.34
CA HIS A 177 27.98 -2.03 3.96
C HIS A 177 27.68 -2.06 5.48
N PRO A 178 28.40 -1.27 6.29
CA PRO A 178 28.12 -1.06 7.72
C PRO A 178 26.68 -0.60 8.02
N PRO A 179 26.24 -0.67 9.29
CA PRO A 179 24.97 -0.08 9.71
C PRO A 179 24.87 1.39 9.30
N PHE A 180 23.72 1.76 8.71
CA PHE A 180 23.40 3.12 8.27
C PHE A 180 24.26 3.67 7.12
N GLU A 181 25.12 2.85 6.50
CA GLU A 181 25.83 3.22 5.27
C GLU A 181 25.06 2.74 4.04
N ILE A 182 24.65 3.68 3.18
CA ILE A 182 23.96 3.39 1.93
C ILE A 182 24.82 3.90 0.76
N PRO A 183 25.17 3.05 -0.21
CA PRO A 183 25.90 3.45 -1.41
C PRO A 183 25.17 4.50 -2.24
N LYS A 184 25.94 5.34 -2.94
CA LYS A 184 25.39 6.46 -3.73
C LYS A 184 24.52 5.96 -4.88
N GLU A 185 24.87 4.84 -5.50
CA GLU A 185 24.11 4.21 -6.57
C GLU A 185 22.73 3.75 -6.11
N ILE A 186 22.61 3.27 -4.86
CA ILE A 186 21.32 2.93 -4.26
C ILE A 186 20.53 4.21 -4.02
N TYR A 187 21.13 5.26 -3.45
CA TYR A 187 20.46 6.56 -3.34
C TYR A 187 19.95 7.08 -4.68
N HIS A 188 20.78 7.04 -5.74
CA HIS A 188 20.38 7.51 -7.07
C HIS A 188 19.24 6.66 -7.66
N ALA A 189 19.22 5.36 -7.42
CA ALA A 189 18.14 4.49 -7.88
C ALA A 189 16.81 4.73 -7.14
N TRP A 190 16.86 5.19 -5.88
CA TRP A 190 15.69 5.45 -5.04
C TRP A 190 15.23 6.92 -5.01
N ASP A 191 16.05 7.86 -5.48
CA ASP A 191 15.74 9.28 -5.45
C ASP A 191 14.53 9.61 -6.34
N ALA A 192 13.44 10.04 -5.70
CA ALA A 192 12.19 10.38 -6.36
C ALA A 192 11.99 11.89 -6.56
N ARG A 193 12.95 12.75 -6.18
CA ARG A 193 12.77 14.21 -6.14
C ARG A 193 12.50 14.79 -7.52
N GLU A 194 13.33 14.46 -8.51
CA GLU A 194 13.17 14.96 -9.88
C GLU A 194 11.86 14.46 -10.50
N LYS A 195 11.50 13.19 -10.29
CA LYS A 195 10.25 12.61 -10.78
C LYS A 195 9.04 13.27 -10.11
N GLY A 196 9.10 13.49 -8.80
CA GLY A 196 8.05 14.15 -8.01
C GLY A 196 7.86 15.61 -8.41
N GLU A 197 8.95 16.36 -8.59
CA GLU A 197 8.91 17.76 -9.04
C GLU A 197 8.25 17.88 -10.42
N LYS A 198 8.61 17.02 -11.37
CA LYS A 198 7.97 16.97 -12.69
C LYS A 198 6.48 16.64 -12.61
N ALA A 199 6.10 15.66 -11.80
CA ALA A 199 4.69 15.28 -11.61
C ALA A 199 3.87 16.43 -11.01
N GLN A 200 4.40 17.10 -9.98
CA GLN A 200 3.76 18.24 -9.34
C GLN A 200 3.69 19.45 -10.27
N GLN A 201 4.74 19.73 -11.03
CA GLN A 201 4.73 20.80 -12.03
C GLN A 201 3.66 20.56 -13.10
N SER A 202 3.57 19.33 -13.62
CA SER A 202 2.52 18.96 -14.57
C SER A 202 1.12 19.14 -13.99
N TRP A 203 0.92 18.78 -12.71
CA TRP A 203 -0.35 19.03 -12.02
C TRP A 203 -0.64 20.52 -11.85
N ASN A 204 0.36 21.34 -11.49
CA ASN A 204 0.21 22.79 -11.36
C ASN A 204 -0.22 23.45 -12.69
N GLU A 205 0.31 22.99 -13.81
CA GLU A 205 -0.09 23.44 -15.15
C GLU A 205 -1.55 23.06 -15.47
N LYS A 206 -1.96 21.83 -15.17
CA LYS A 206 -3.37 21.40 -15.27
C LYS A 206 -4.29 22.24 -14.40
N PHE A 207 -3.89 22.51 -13.15
CA PHE A 207 -4.68 23.30 -12.22
C PHE A 207 -4.76 24.78 -12.62
N ALA A 208 -3.69 25.34 -13.21
CA ALA A 208 -3.71 26.70 -13.76
C ALA A 208 -4.70 26.82 -14.94
N ALA A 209 -4.73 25.82 -15.84
CA ALA A 209 -5.73 25.75 -16.91
C ALA A 209 -7.16 25.61 -16.36
N TYR A 210 -7.34 24.73 -15.37
CA TYR A 210 -8.61 24.55 -14.66
C TYR A 210 -9.11 25.84 -14.01
N LYS A 211 -8.23 26.60 -13.34
CA LYS A 211 -8.57 27.89 -12.71
C LYS A 211 -9.04 28.93 -13.72
N LYS A 212 -8.49 28.92 -14.93
CA LYS A 212 -8.92 29.82 -16.01
C LYS A 212 -10.31 29.44 -16.55
N ALA A 213 -10.60 28.14 -16.66
CA ALA A 213 -11.87 27.63 -17.18
C ALA A 213 -13.00 27.64 -16.13
N HIS A 214 -12.68 27.35 -14.87
CA HIS A 214 -13.63 27.14 -13.77
C HIS A 214 -13.21 27.91 -12.50
N PRO A 215 -13.14 29.26 -12.54
CA PRO A 215 -12.55 30.06 -11.46
C PRO A 215 -13.23 29.89 -10.09
N GLN A 216 -14.56 29.79 -10.05
CA GLN A 216 -15.32 29.60 -8.81
C GLN A 216 -15.06 28.23 -8.18
N LEU A 217 -15.02 27.16 -8.99
CA LEU A 217 -14.71 25.82 -8.50
C LEU A 217 -13.25 25.69 -8.05
N ALA A 218 -12.33 26.36 -8.74
CA ALA A 218 -10.92 26.38 -8.33
C ALA A 218 -10.71 27.13 -7.01
N GLU A 219 -11.44 28.22 -6.78
CA GLU A 219 -11.45 28.94 -5.50
C GLU A 219 -12.00 28.06 -4.38
N GLU A 220 -13.13 27.38 -4.62
CA GLU A 220 -13.71 26.45 -3.65
C GLU A 220 -12.81 25.24 -3.37
N PHE A 221 -12.11 24.71 -4.38
CA PHE A 221 -11.14 23.63 -4.20
C PHE A 221 -9.98 24.06 -3.30
N THR A 222 -9.45 25.27 -3.52
CA THR A 222 -8.32 25.81 -2.75
C THR A 222 -8.69 26.16 -1.29
N ARG A 223 -9.98 26.36 -1.02
CA ARG A 223 -10.50 26.68 0.32
C ARG A 223 -10.54 25.46 1.25
N ARG A 224 -10.62 24.24 0.70
CA ARG A 224 -10.73 22.98 1.46
C ARG A 224 -9.35 22.45 1.83
#